data_AF-A0A162NP55-F1
#
_entry.id   AF-A0A162NP55-F1
#
_cell.length_a   1.000
_cell.length_b   1.000
_cell.length_c   1.000
_cell.angle_alpha   90.00
_cell.angle_beta   90.00
_cell.angle_gamma   90.00
#
_symmetry.space_group_name_H-M   'P 1'
#
loop_
_entity.id
_entity.type
_entity.pdbx_description
1 polymer ?
#
loop_
_entity_poly.entity_id
_entity_poly.type
_entity_poly.pdbx_seq_one_letter_code
_entity_poly.pdbx_strand_id
1 'polypeptide(L)'
;STLIIASCQKYNFEEDGKGEGLDAFSLLTPASGAKLSLNAATPDEQVVITWSAARPGLTTAPVYTWVAALRTGSVDAPLLEIPSDNQGKDNRLTLSFKQLDDALKAKGVEDAGTVELIWTVRAENGDTEVRANEINRIDITRFGDGVSPFAIYGPVSTTSSIEIDPFSSTDSVKFVWQQAVPGNVSKPVSYTIEFIRPDGSFEAPLLTAPSNKEGADTVKTWSYAEFSEALTSLGFTDLGQATALKWRVVARSGNFSLPSLYVNDVVYLRELKFYLVGGSTPAGWEPTRSVRFIQDTRDANYFYAYAYLSTDGFGFKILNQQEWPGGPLNAKDWGMKKGEPGKLSEQDEDNLSVSTSGYYRILINMKELTYQIEQSYGRLATVGSGTPAGWTPGAAFPGQALGSAVINRFVGIVDFSGGGEFKLIDFNNWPDGSITGARDYGRKPGTTNVLVEQGEENIPAPATAGKYRVAVNATDPKNITYLVEPYVPMMKVVGNALADYPQWNPGGSPTMTYLGDGKWTLTLSMIPGNEFKFLAGADWGAFDYEDNGGGTIKWEGGDNFKVPGNAGDPARTVTLTLDEYRGTITIN
;
A
#
# COMPACT_ATOMS: atom_id res chain seq x y z
N SER A 1 -76.03 -62.19 17.45
CA SER A 1 -75.81 -62.74 16.10
C SER A 1 -75.98 -61.64 15.08
N THR A 2 -74.92 -61.42 14.31
CA THR A 2 -74.73 -60.70 13.05
C THR A 2 -75.98 -60.16 12.33
N LEU A 3 -76.00 -58.87 12.00
CA LEU A 3 -76.05 -58.39 10.60
C LEU A 3 -75.67 -56.89 10.51
N ILE A 4 -74.56 -56.61 9.83
CA ILE A 4 -74.20 -55.30 9.26
C ILE A 4 -74.74 -55.28 7.84
N ILE A 5 -75.48 -54.23 7.44
CA ILE A 5 -75.49 -53.74 6.06
C ILE A 5 -75.46 -52.21 6.11
N ALA A 6 -74.36 -51.65 5.58
CA ALA A 6 -74.15 -50.23 5.36
C ALA A 6 -74.53 -49.87 3.92
N SER A 7 -75.11 -48.67 3.77
CA SER A 7 -74.92 -47.70 2.68
C SER A 7 -75.16 -48.15 1.22
N CYS A 8 -76.22 -47.60 0.61
CA CYS A 8 -76.24 -47.28 -0.82
C CYS A 8 -75.97 -45.77 -0.98
N GLN A 9 -74.78 -45.41 -1.44
CA GLN A 9 -74.53 -44.13 -2.10
C GLN A 9 -74.31 -44.36 -3.59
N LYS A 10 -75.05 -43.56 -4.35
CA LYS A 10 -75.06 -43.45 -5.81
C LYS A 10 -73.62 -43.24 -6.32
N TYR A 11 -73.11 -44.17 -7.13
CA TYR A 11 -71.96 -43.91 -7.98
C TYR A 11 -72.42 -43.08 -9.18
N ASN A 12 -71.98 -41.82 -9.23
CA ASN A 12 -71.94 -41.07 -10.48
C ASN A 12 -70.81 -41.68 -11.32
N PHE A 13 -71.17 -42.32 -12.43
CA PHE A 13 -70.25 -42.51 -13.53
C PHE A 13 -70.19 -41.17 -14.27
N GLU A 14 -69.06 -40.47 -14.18
CA GLU A 14 -68.73 -39.47 -15.20
C GLU A 14 -68.28 -40.22 -16.46
N GLU A 15 -68.92 -39.85 -17.56
CA GLU A 15 -68.71 -40.35 -18.90
C GLU A 15 -67.29 -40.04 -19.43
N ASP A 16 -66.78 -41.02 -20.15
CA ASP A 16 -65.74 -41.01 -21.18
C ASP A 16 -65.13 -39.66 -21.57
N GLY A 17 -63.87 -39.50 -21.17
CA GLY A 17 -62.92 -38.52 -21.71
C GLY A 17 -61.47 -38.89 -21.37
N LYS A 18 -61.08 -40.17 -21.46
CA LYS A 18 -59.67 -40.61 -21.25
C LYS A 18 -58.86 -40.50 -22.54
N GLY A 19 -58.80 -39.30 -23.10
CA GLY A 19 -57.80 -38.95 -24.12
C GLY A 19 -56.44 -38.65 -23.47
N GLU A 20 -55.35 -38.81 -24.21
CA GLU A 20 -54.05 -38.27 -23.81
C GLU A 20 -54.13 -36.74 -23.73
N GLY A 21 -53.74 -36.15 -22.60
CA GLY A 21 -53.69 -34.69 -22.39
C GLY A 21 -52.29 -34.22 -21.98
N LEU A 22 -52.06 -32.91 -21.95
CA LEU A 22 -50.79 -32.32 -21.49
C LEU A 22 -51.04 -31.25 -20.44
N ASP A 23 -50.41 -31.38 -19.29
CA ASP A 23 -50.44 -30.35 -18.23
C ASP A 23 -49.70 -29.08 -18.67
N ALA A 24 -50.10 -27.96 -18.09
CA ALA A 24 -49.42 -26.69 -18.23
C ALA A 24 -47.96 -26.78 -17.75
N PHE A 25 -47.09 -26.01 -18.41
CA PHE A 25 -45.68 -25.93 -18.11
C PHE A 25 -45.16 -24.50 -18.32
N SER A 26 -43.97 -24.22 -17.79
CA SER A 26 -43.46 -22.85 -17.71
C SER A 26 -42.05 -22.70 -18.30
N LEU A 27 -41.81 -21.53 -18.88
CA LEU A 27 -40.51 -21.11 -19.42
C LEU A 27 -39.54 -20.79 -18.27
N LEU A 28 -38.28 -21.21 -18.40
CA LEU A 28 -37.25 -21.02 -17.37
C LEU A 28 -36.13 -20.09 -17.84
N THR A 29 -35.42 -20.45 -18.92
CA THR A 29 -34.32 -19.64 -19.46
C THR A 29 -34.42 -19.49 -20.98
N PRO A 30 -33.97 -18.36 -21.56
CA PRO A 30 -33.63 -17.10 -20.89
C PRO A 30 -34.84 -16.44 -20.22
N ALA A 31 -34.61 -15.59 -19.22
CA ALA A 31 -35.69 -14.81 -18.62
C ALA A 31 -36.30 -13.83 -19.64
N SER A 32 -37.56 -13.45 -19.44
CA SER A 32 -38.22 -12.47 -20.31
C SER A 32 -37.49 -11.12 -20.32
N GLY A 33 -37.21 -10.59 -21.51
CA GLY A 33 -36.44 -9.37 -21.71
C GLY A 33 -34.93 -9.58 -21.86
N ALA A 34 -34.48 -10.84 -22.00
CA ALA A 34 -33.09 -11.13 -22.30
C ALA A 34 -32.63 -10.45 -23.60
N LYS A 35 -31.40 -9.96 -23.60
CA LYS A 35 -30.73 -9.40 -24.78
C LYS A 35 -29.53 -10.27 -25.11
N LEU A 36 -29.50 -10.81 -26.32
CA LEU A 36 -28.47 -11.71 -26.80
C LEU A 36 -27.75 -11.05 -27.98
N SER A 37 -26.48 -10.72 -27.82
CA SER A 37 -25.64 -10.29 -28.94
C SER A 37 -24.76 -11.46 -29.37
N LEU A 38 -24.98 -11.97 -30.58
CA LEU A 38 -24.21 -13.09 -31.11
C LEU A 38 -22.79 -12.62 -31.44
N ASN A 39 -21.78 -13.29 -30.91
CA ASN A 39 -20.37 -12.95 -31.12
C ASN A 39 -19.78 -13.75 -32.29
N ALA A 40 -19.44 -13.06 -33.38
CA ALA A 40 -18.87 -13.69 -34.58
C ALA A 40 -17.50 -14.35 -34.33
N ALA A 41 -16.79 -14.00 -33.25
CA ALA A 41 -15.52 -14.62 -32.89
C ALA A 41 -15.68 -15.95 -32.13
N THR A 42 -16.89 -16.29 -31.68
CA THR A 42 -17.20 -17.54 -30.95
C THR A 42 -18.47 -18.19 -31.52
N PRO A 43 -18.44 -18.63 -32.79
CA PRO A 43 -19.64 -19.12 -33.48
C PRO A 43 -20.25 -20.38 -32.85
N ASP A 44 -19.44 -21.16 -32.13
CA ASP A 44 -19.86 -22.40 -31.48
C ASP A 44 -20.37 -22.20 -30.03
N GLU A 45 -20.31 -20.96 -29.51
CA GLU A 45 -20.87 -20.61 -28.20
C GLU A 45 -22.37 -20.95 -28.15
N GLN A 46 -22.83 -21.57 -27.07
CA GLN A 46 -24.17 -22.14 -26.99
C GLN A 46 -25.15 -21.24 -26.21
N VAL A 47 -26.36 -21.13 -26.74
CA VAL A 47 -27.54 -20.60 -26.05
C VAL A 47 -28.40 -21.78 -25.64
N VAL A 48 -28.70 -21.85 -24.35
CA VAL A 48 -29.51 -22.91 -23.76
C VAL A 48 -30.86 -22.36 -23.32
N ILE A 49 -31.91 -22.79 -24.02
CA ILE A 49 -33.30 -22.42 -23.77
C ILE A 49 -33.96 -23.57 -23.02
N THR A 50 -34.58 -23.31 -21.87
CA THR A 50 -35.16 -24.35 -21.00
C THR A 50 -36.56 -24.02 -20.51
N TRP A 51 -37.34 -25.06 -20.25
CA TRP A 51 -38.70 -24.99 -19.70
C TRP A 51 -38.95 -26.21 -18.79
N SER A 52 -39.97 -26.14 -17.93
CA SER A 52 -40.41 -27.32 -17.18
C SER A 52 -41.08 -28.33 -18.13
N ALA A 53 -40.98 -29.62 -17.85
CA ALA A 53 -41.65 -30.63 -18.69
C ALA A 53 -43.19 -30.50 -18.61
N ALA A 54 -43.85 -30.54 -19.76
CA ALA A 54 -45.29 -30.80 -19.85
C ALA A 54 -45.54 -32.26 -19.45
N ARG A 55 -46.47 -32.50 -18.51
CA ARG A 55 -46.74 -33.85 -18.02
C ARG A 55 -47.85 -34.48 -18.86
N PRO A 56 -47.65 -35.70 -19.42
CA PRO A 56 -48.72 -36.39 -20.10
C PRO A 56 -49.78 -36.87 -19.10
N GLY A 57 -51.04 -36.82 -19.52
CA GLY A 57 -52.17 -37.29 -18.73
C GLY A 57 -52.20 -38.81 -18.54
N LEU A 58 -51.65 -39.58 -19.49
CA LEU A 58 -51.57 -41.05 -19.41
C LEU A 58 -50.15 -41.57 -19.71
N THR A 59 -49.73 -41.68 -20.97
CA THR A 59 -48.49 -42.40 -21.33
C THR A 59 -47.66 -41.77 -22.45
N THR A 60 -48.25 -41.00 -23.35
CA THR A 60 -47.51 -40.49 -24.53
C THR A 60 -46.72 -39.24 -24.17
N ALA A 61 -45.39 -39.39 -24.12
CA ALA A 61 -44.49 -38.28 -23.84
C ALA A 61 -44.58 -37.18 -24.93
N PRO A 62 -44.57 -35.89 -24.55
CA PRO A 62 -44.62 -34.80 -25.50
C PRO A 62 -43.31 -34.64 -26.28
N VAL A 63 -43.42 -34.13 -27.50
CA VAL A 63 -42.34 -33.45 -28.22
C VAL A 63 -42.54 -31.94 -28.15
N TYR A 64 -41.44 -31.19 -28.16
CA TYR A 64 -41.42 -29.75 -27.97
C TYR A 64 -40.85 -29.04 -29.20
N THR A 65 -41.50 -27.94 -29.56
CA THR A 65 -41.03 -27.00 -30.59
C THR A 65 -40.92 -25.62 -29.97
N TRP A 66 -39.73 -25.03 -30.03
CA TRP A 66 -39.52 -23.64 -29.70
C TRP A 66 -40.02 -22.77 -30.84
N VAL A 67 -40.89 -21.80 -30.53
CA VAL A 67 -41.45 -20.88 -31.52
C VAL A 67 -41.18 -19.45 -31.12
N ALA A 68 -40.71 -18.65 -32.07
CA ALA A 68 -40.46 -17.22 -31.86
C ALA A 68 -41.04 -16.40 -33.01
N ALA A 69 -41.65 -15.28 -32.68
CA ALA A 69 -42.23 -14.32 -33.62
C ALA A 69 -41.67 -12.93 -33.35
N LEU A 70 -41.79 -12.03 -34.33
CA LEU A 70 -41.53 -10.61 -34.10
C LEU A 70 -42.39 -10.10 -32.94
N ARG A 71 -41.85 -9.18 -32.14
CA ARG A 71 -42.56 -8.58 -31.00
C ARG A 71 -43.92 -7.98 -31.37
N THR A 72 -44.05 -7.49 -32.61
CA THR A 72 -45.28 -6.92 -33.18
C THR A 72 -46.21 -7.97 -33.81
N GLY A 73 -45.77 -9.23 -33.91
CA GLY A 73 -46.50 -10.33 -34.52
C GLY A 73 -47.15 -11.27 -33.48
N SER A 74 -47.30 -12.54 -33.85
CA SER A 74 -47.92 -13.57 -33.01
C SER A 74 -47.13 -14.88 -33.06
N VAL A 75 -47.00 -15.57 -31.92
CA VAL A 75 -46.38 -16.90 -31.82
C VAL A 75 -47.18 -18.00 -32.54
N ASP A 76 -48.41 -17.70 -32.95
CA ASP A 76 -49.28 -18.55 -33.77
C ASP A 76 -48.84 -18.54 -35.24
N ALA A 77 -48.16 -17.48 -35.67
CA ALA A 77 -47.54 -17.31 -36.98
C ALA A 77 -46.04 -16.97 -36.79
N PRO A 78 -45.25 -17.94 -36.31
CA PRO A 78 -43.90 -17.66 -35.85
C PRO A 78 -42.93 -17.37 -37.01
N LEU A 79 -41.91 -16.57 -36.70
CA LEU A 79 -40.77 -16.31 -37.56
C LEU A 79 -39.82 -17.52 -37.61
N LEU A 80 -39.61 -18.15 -36.45
CA LEU A 80 -38.76 -19.32 -36.24
C LEU A 80 -39.55 -20.43 -35.55
N GLU A 81 -39.39 -21.65 -36.06
CA GLU A 81 -39.90 -22.89 -35.46
C GLU A 81 -38.75 -23.89 -35.44
N ILE A 82 -38.34 -24.31 -34.24
CA ILE A 82 -37.16 -25.17 -34.06
C ILE A 82 -37.52 -26.28 -33.08
N PRO A 83 -37.47 -27.57 -33.49
CA PRO A 83 -37.62 -28.69 -32.57
C PRO A 83 -36.57 -28.63 -31.46
N SER A 84 -36.95 -28.99 -30.23
CA SER A 84 -36.00 -29.05 -29.11
C SER A 84 -34.93 -30.15 -29.29
N ASP A 85 -33.99 -30.24 -28.34
CA ASP A 85 -32.94 -31.25 -28.36
C ASP A 85 -33.53 -32.67 -28.45
N ASN A 86 -32.74 -33.63 -28.93
CA ASN A 86 -33.15 -35.03 -29.09
C ASN A 86 -34.43 -35.18 -29.96
N GLN A 87 -34.48 -34.41 -31.06
CA GLN A 87 -35.60 -34.41 -32.02
C GLN A 87 -36.94 -34.02 -31.35
N GLY A 88 -36.92 -32.99 -30.51
CA GLY A 88 -38.11 -32.51 -29.81
C GLY A 88 -38.37 -33.16 -28.45
N LYS A 89 -37.62 -34.18 -28.04
CA LYS A 89 -37.99 -34.97 -26.84
C LYS A 89 -37.50 -34.36 -25.53
N ASP A 90 -36.47 -33.52 -25.59
CA ASP A 90 -35.91 -32.90 -24.39
C ASP A 90 -36.65 -31.59 -24.10
N ASN A 91 -36.79 -31.23 -22.82
CA ASN A 91 -37.35 -29.94 -22.38
C ASN A 91 -36.30 -28.80 -22.40
N ARG A 92 -35.39 -28.87 -23.38
CA ARG A 92 -34.29 -27.94 -23.61
C ARG A 92 -34.01 -27.85 -25.11
N LEU A 93 -33.68 -26.66 -25.56
CA LEU A 93 -33.12 -26.41 -26.89
C LEU A 93 -31.74 -25.76 -26.75
N THR A 94 -30.73 -26.39 -27.35
CA THR A 94 -29.35 -25.92 -27.38
C THR A 94 -29.01 -25.48 -28.80
N LEU A 95 -28.73 -24.20 -28.99
CA LEU A 95 -28.34 -23.63 -30.28
C LEU A 95 -26.98 -22.95 -30.18
N SER A 96 -26.08 -23.20 -31.11
CA SER A 96 -24.89 -22.37 -31.24
C SER A 96 -25.25 -20.98 -31.74
N PHE A 97 -24.39 -20.00 -31.46
CA PHE A 97 -24.53 -18.65 -32.00
C PHE A 97 -24.64 -18.67 -33.53
N LYS A 98 -23.87 -19.53 -34.19
CA LYS A 98 -23.95 -19.71 -35.64
C LYS A 98 -25.31 -20.24 -36.09
N GLN A 99 -25.90 -21.21 -35.38
CA GLN A 99 -27.22 -21.74 -35.74
C GLN A 99 -28.31 -20.66 -35.61
N LEU A 100 -28.26 -19.85 -34.55
CA LEU A 100 -29.18 -18.72 -34.38
C LEU A 100 -28.97 -17.64 -35.45
N ASP A 101 -27.71 -17.32 -35.76
CA ASP A 101 -27.39 -16.34 -36.81
C ASP A 101 -27.88 -16.78 -38.19
N ASP A 102 -27.58 -18.02 -38.58
CA ASP A 102 -28.01 -18.60 -39.86
C ASP A 102 -29.55 -18.65 -39.96
N ALA A 103 -30.23 -18.99 -38.86
CA ALA A 103 -31.70 -19.02 -38.80
C ALA A 103 -32.31 -17.63 -39.01
N LEU A 104 -31.75 -16.58 -38.39
CA LEU A 104 -32.22 -15.21 -38.56
C LEU A 104 -31.84 -14.62 -39.93
N LYS A 105 -30.68 -14.98 -40.46
CA LYS A 105 -30.25 -14.64 -41.83
C LYS A 105 -31.22 -15.17 -42.87
N ALA A 106 -31.65 -16.43 -42.71
CA ALA A 106 -32.63 -17.05 -43.60
C ALA A 106 -34.00 -16.34 -43.58
N LYS A 107 -34.26 -15.51 -42.56
CA LYS A 107 -35.46 -14.67 -42.42
C LYS A 107 -35.24 -13.22 -42.84
N GLY A 108 -34.09 -12.88 -43.43
CA GLY A 108 -33.81 -11.56 -43.99
C GLY A 108 -33.42 -10.50 -42.97
N VAL A 109 -33.12 -10.87 -41.73
CA VAL A 109 -32.53 -9.94 -40.75
C VAL A 109 -31.10 -9.62 -41.22
N GLU A 110 -30.70 -8.35 -41.28
CA GLU A 110 -29.37 -7.96 -41.75
C GLU A 110 -28.25 -8.27 -40.73
N ASP A 111 -27.00 -8.36 -41.19
CA ASP A 111 -25.83 -8.53 -40.31
C ASP A 111 -25.72 -7.34 -39.35
N ALA A 112 -25.32 -7.60 -38.09
CA ALA A 112 -25.37 -6.67 -36.95
C ALA A 112 -26.78 -6.11 -36.62
N GLY A 113 -27.83 -6.57 -37.31
CA GLY A 113 -29.21 -6.17 -37.03
C GLY A 113 -29.74 -6.80 -35.75
N THR A 114 -30.49 -6.01 -34.97
CA THR A 114 -31.24 -6.50 -33.81
C THR A 114 -32.68 -6.82 -34.21
N VAL A 115 -33.13 -8.03 -33.90
CA VAL A 115 -34.53 -8.43 -33.98
C VAL A 115 -35.13 -8.54 -32.59
N GLU A 116 -36.26 -7.87 -32.38
CA GLU A 116 -37.03 -7.99 -31.15
C GLU A 116 -38.08 -9.09 -31.30
N LEU A 117 -38.00 -10.13 -30.47
CA LEU A 117 -38.84 -11.32 -30.55
C LEU A 117 -39.68 -11.52 -29.29
N ILE A 118 -40.83 -12.16 -29.48
CA ILE A 118 -41.56 -12.88 -28.45
C ILE A 118 -41.44 -14.38 -28.73
N TRP A 119 -41.35 -15.20 -27.70
CA TRP A 119 -41.18 -16.64 -27.84
C TRP A 119 -41.93 -17.44 -26.77
N THR A 120 -42.30 -18.66 -27.15
CA THR A 120 -42.87 -19.68 -26.26
C THR A 120 -42.48 -21.06 -26.76
N VAL A 121 -42.95 -22.11 -26.08
CA VAL A 121 -42.73 -23.50 -26.48
C VAL A 121 -44.09 -24.17 -26.66
N ARG A 122 -44.24 -24.89 -27.76
CA ARG A 122 -45.37 -25.79 -28.03
C ARG A 122 -44.97 -27.20 -27.63
N ALA A 123 -45.85 -27.90 -26.93
CA ALA A 123 -45.72 -29.31 -26.57
C ALA A 123 -46.86 -30.10 -27.23
N GLU A 124 -46.54 -31.17 -27.93
CA GLU A 124 -47.51 -32.02 -28.63
C GLU A 124 -47.24 -33.50 -28.31
N ASN A 125 -48.29 -34.29 -28.12
CA ASN A 125 -48.20 -35.74 -27.93
C ASN A 125 -48.96 -36.57 -28.99
N GLY A 126 -49.31 -35.95 -30.12
CA GLY A 126 -50.07 -36.54 -31.23
C GLY A 126 -51.59 -36.41 -31.11
N ASP A 127 -52.11 -36.27 -29.88
CA ASP A 127 -53.54 -36.09 -29.62
C ASP A 127 -53.87 -34.65 -29.19
N THR A 128 -52.96 -33.99 -28.46
CA THR A 128 -53.14 -32.63 -27.95
C THR A 128 -51.88 -31.79 -28.17
N GLU A 129 -52.07 -30.52 -28.54
CA GLU A 129 -51.03 -29.47 -28.51
C GLU A 129 -51.35 -28.46 -27.40
N VAL A 130 -50.39 -28.17 -26.52
CA VAL A 130 -50.46 -27.10 -25.53
C VAL A 130 -49.24 -26.19 -25.63
N ARG A 131 -49.35 -24.98 -25.09
CA ARG A 131 -48.23 -24.03 -25.00
C ARG A 131 -47.81 -23.82 -23.55
N ALA A 132 -46.60 -23.32 -23.37
CA ALA A 132 -46.18 -22.81 -22.07
C ALA A 132 -47.09 -21.66 -21.62
N ASN A 133 -47.20 -21.47 -20.31
CA ASN A 133 -48.04 -20.42 -19.71
C ASN A 133 -47.55 -19.02 -20.07
N GLU A 134 -46.25 -18.86 -20.33
CA GLU A 134 -45.62 -17.59 -20.61
C GLU A 134 -45.31 -17.40 -22.10
N ILE A 135 -45.33 -16.13 -22.52
CA ILE A 135 -44.71 -15.66 -23.75
C ILE A 135 -43.61 -14.69 -23.32
N ASN A 136 -42.36 -15.10 -23.48
CA ASN A 136 -41.20 -14.31 -23.07
C ASN A 136 -40.71 -13.39 -24.20
N ARG A 137 -40.09 -12.27 -23.82
CA ARG A 137 -39.40 -11.39 -24.77
C ARG A 137 -37.93 -11.76 -24.88
N ILE A 138 -37.35 -11.63 -26.06
CA ILE A 138 -35.91 -11.72 -26.28
C ILE A 138 -35.50 -10.80 -27.43
N ASP A 139 -34.44 -10.04 -27.26
CA ASP A 139 -33.84 -9.26 -28.33
C ASP A 139 -32.56 -9.97 -28.77
N ILE A 140 -32.43 -10.26 -30.07
CA ILE A 140 -31.26 -10.97 -30.62
C ILE A 140 -30.58 -10.06 -31.65
N THR A 141 -29.32 -9.73 -31.41
CA THR A 141 -28.47 -9.06 -32.39
C THR A 141 -27.65 -10.10 -33.14
N ARG A 142 -27.77 -10.13 -34.47
CA ARG A 142 -27.07 -11.05 -35.37
C ARG A 142 -25.55 -10.83 -35.37
N PHE A 143 -24.82 -11.77 -35.99
CA PHE A 143 -23.39 -11.59 -36.24
C PHE A 143 -23.10 -10.32 -37.01
N GLY A 144 -22.06 -9.62 -36.58
CA GLY A 144 -21.44 -8.51 -37.26
C GLY A 144 -19.95 -8.54 -36.94
N ASP A 145 -19.50 -7.65 -36.07
CA ASP A 145 -18.17 -7.73 -35.48
C ASP A 145 -18.14 -8.75 -34.32
N GLY A 146 -16.96 -9.03 -33.79
CA GLY A 146 -16.80 -9.94 -32.67
C GLY A 146 -15.40 -9.88 -32.10
N VAL A 147 -15.24 -10.34 -30.85
CA VAL A 147 -13.96 -10.41 -30.15
C VAL A 147 -13.91 -11.72 -29.38
N SER A 148 -12.86 -12.52 -29.55
CA SER A 148 -12.72 -13.74 -28.75
C SER A 148 -12.45 -13.41 -27.27
N PRO A 149 -12.91 -14.24 -26.31
CA PRO A 149 -12.51 -14.10 -24.92
C PRO A 149 -10.99 -14.12 -24.76
N PHE A 150 -10.48 -13.35 -23.80
CA PHE A 150 -9.05 -13.20 -23.57
C PHE A 150 -8.75 -12.99 -22.07
N ALA A 151 -7.63 -13.57 -21.62
CA ALA A 151 -7.15 -13.44 -20.25
C ALA A 151 -6.18 -12.26 -20.09
N ILE A 152 -6.06 -11.75 -18.86
CA ILE A 152 -5.01 -10.81 -18.45
C ILE A 152 -3.87 -11.59 -17.77
N TYR A 153 -2.62 -11.20 -18.03
CA TYR A 153 -1.43 -11.89 -17.53
C TYR A 153 -0.74 -11.15 -16.38
N GLY A 154 -0.78 -9.82 -16.37
CA GLY A 154 -0.16 -9.06 -15.30
C GLY A 154 -0.41 -7.56 -15.38
N PRO A 155 -0.28 -6.82 -14.25
CA PRO A 155 0.01 -7.33 -12.91
C PRO A 155 -1.13 -8.19 -12.35
N VAL A 156 -0.80 -9.31 -11.70
CA VAL A 156 -1.78 -10.22 -11.08
C VAL A 156 -2.38 -9.59 -9.82
N SER A 157 -3.54 -10.09 -9.39
CA SER A 157 -4.17 -9.61 -8.16
C SER A 157 -3.25 -9.69 -6.94
N THR A 158 -3.13 -8.61 -6.19
CA THR A 158 -2.33 -8.53 -4.97
C THR A 158 -2.96 -7.57 -3.96
N THR A 159 -2.82 -7.89 -2.66
CA THR A 159 -3.11 -6.98 -1.54
C THR A 159 -1.85 -6.32 -1.00
N SER A 160 -0.67 -6.85 -1.33
CA SER A 160 0.63 -6.26 -1.01
C SER A 160 0.91 -5.09 -1.95
N SER A 161 1.51 -4.02 -1.40
CA SER A 161 1.91 -2.86 -2.19
C SER A 161 3.08 -3.17 -3.11
N ILE A 162 2.93 -2.82 -4.38
CA ILE A 162 4.01 -2.69 -5.35
C ILE A 162 4.62 -1.31 -5.15
N GLU A 163 5.87 -1.25 -4.68
CA GLU A 163 6.60 0.01 -4.54
C GLU A 163 7.05 0.50 -5.92
N ILE A 164 6.78 1.77 -6.24
CA ILE A 164 7.27 2.42 -7.47
C ILE A 164 7.92 3.76 -7.12
N ASP A 165 9.01 4.09 -7.79
CA ASP A 165 9.63 5.42 -7.71
C ASP A 165 8.79 6.42 -8.52
N PRO A 166 8.12 7.39 -7.87
CA PRO A 166 7.22 8.33 -8.53
C PRO A 166 7.90 9.28 -9.52
N PHE A 167 9.24 9.29 -9.61
CA PHE A 167 10.00 10.16 -10.51
C PHE A 167 10.77 9.40 -11.59
N SER A 168 10.80 8.07 -11.55
CA SER A 168 11.54 7.28 -12.53
C SER A 168 10.87 7.33 -13.90
N SER A 169 11.60 7.87 -14.88
CA SER A 169 11.23 7.85 -16.31
C SER A 169 11.76 6.63 -17.06
N THR A 170 12.60 5.81 -16.42
CA THR A 170 13.24 4.64 -17.03
C THR A 170 12.61 3.33 -16.58
N ASP A 171 12.09 3.29 -15.35
CA ASP A 171 11.32 2.15 -14.85
C ASP A 171 9.86 2.27 -15.27
N SER A 172 9.18 1.12 -15.42
CA SER A 172 7.83 1.10 -15.96
C SER A 172 6.94 0.02 -15.35
N VAL A 173 5.66 0.35 -15.18
CA VAL A 173 4.61 -0.63 -14.96
C VAL A 173 4.10 -1.14 -16.31
N LYS A 174 3.91 -2.46 -16.42
CA LYS A 174 3.42 -3.11 -17.64
C LYS A 174 2.18 -3.91 -17.34
N PHE A 175 1.11 -3.59 -18.04
CA PHE A 175 -0.14 -4.34 -18.05
C PHE A 175 -0.18 -5.17 -19.32
N VAL A 176 -0.26 -6.48 -19.20
CA VAL A 176 -0.11 -7.43 -20.32
C VAL A 176 -1.28 -8.39 -20.34
N TRP A 177 -1.79 -8.71 -21.52
CA TRP A 177 -2.92 -9.62 -21.72
C TRP A 177 -2.77 -10.46 -22.98
N GLN A 178 -3.67 -11.43 -23.13
CA GLN A 178 -3.75 -12.28 -24.30
C GLN A 178 -4.34 -11.52 -25.49
N GLN A 179 -3.78 -11.74 -26.69
CA GLN A 179 -4.37 -11.21 -27.92
C GLN A 179 -5.73 -11.85 -28.20
N ALA A 180 -6.77 -11.04 -28.30
CA ALA A 180 -8.08 -11.44 -28.79
C ALA A 180 -8.11 -11.48 -30.33
N VAL A 181 -8.93 -12.37 -30.86
CA VAL A 181 -9.16 -12.57 -32.30
C VAL A 181 -10.45 -11.85 -32.70
N PRO A 182 -10.44 -11.02 -33.77
CA PRO A 182 -11.65 -10.38 -34.25
C PRO A 182 -12.53 -11.39 -35.01
N GLY A 183 -13.84 -11.29 -34.84
CA GLY A 183 -14.81 -12.05 -35.65
C GLY A 183 -14.84 -11.57 -37.11
N ASN A 184 -14.48 -10.30 -37.34
CA ASN A 184 -14.33 -9.70 -38.66
C ASN A 184 -12.89 -9.20 -38.86
N VAL A 185 -12.12 -9.89 -39.69
CA VAL A 185 -10.69 -9.58 -39.93
C VAL A 185 -10.44 -8.19 -40.53
N SER A 186 -11.45 -7.56 -41.15
CA SER A 186 -11.36 -6.19 -41.65
C SER A 186 -11.46 -5.13 -40.55
N LYS A 187 -11.82 -5.54 -39.32
CA LYS A 187 -11.97 -4.71 -38.12
C LYS A 187 -11.05 -5.26 -37.02
N PRO A 188 -9.74 -4.92 -37.05
CA PRO A 188 -8.80 -5.42 -36.04
C PRO A 188 -9.21 -5.02 -34.63
N VAL A 189 -8.80 -5.83 -33.65
CA VAL A 189 -9.08 -5.56 -32.23
C VAL A 189 -8.21 -4.41 -31.73
N SER A 190 -8.83 -3.50 -30.98
CA SER A 190 -8.16 -2.47 -30.17
C SER A 190 -8.48 -2.67 -28.69
N TYR A 191 -7.63 -2.18 -27.79
CA TYR A 191 -7.74 -2.39 -26.36
C TYR A 191 -7.69 -1.08 -25.58
N THR A 192 -8.56 -0.97 -24.59
CA THR A 192 -8.56 0.09 -23.57
C THR A 192 -8.39 -0.55 -22.21
N ILE A 193 -7.45 -0.05 -21.41
CA ILE A 193 -7.34 -0.42 -20.00
C ILE A 193 -8.21 0.51 -19.16
N GLU A 194 -8.93 -0.05 -18.19
CA GLU A 194 -9.82 0.66 -17.30
C GLU A 194 -9.42 0.40 -15.84
N PHE A 195 -9.40 1.44 -15.01
CA PHE A 195 -9.18 1.33 -13.57
C PHE A 195 -10.39 1.86 -12.81
N ILE A 196 -10.64 1.30 -11.63
CA ILE A 196 -11.60 1.79 -10.65
C ILE A 196 -11.01 1.73 -9.24
N ARG A 197 -11.63 2.44 -8.30
CA ARG A 197 -11.42 2.20 -6.87
C ARG A 197 -12.03 0.84 -6.47
N PRO A 198 -11.64 0.22 -5.34
CA PRO A 198 -12.20 -1.06 -4.91
C PRO A 198 -13.73 -1.08 -4.78
N ASP A 199 -14.33 0.06 -4.43
CA ASP A 199 -15.76 0.32 -4.31
C ASP A 199 -16.37 1.02 -5.55
N GLY A 200 -15.59 1.24 -6.61
CA GLY A 200 -16.01 1.88 -7.84
C GLY A 200 -16.77 0.95 -8.80
N SER A 201 -17.14 1.49 -9.96
CA SER A 201 -17.85 0.76 -11.03
C SER A 201 -17.18 0.97 -12.37
N PHE A 202 -17.05 -0.10 -13.16
CA PHE A 202 -16.52 0.01 -14.53
C PHE A 202 -17.51 0.63 -15.52
N GLU A 203 -18.75 0.91 -15.12
CA GLU A 203 -19.67 1.75 -15.90
C GLU A 203 -19.25 3.23 -15.86
N ALA A 204 -18.44 3.62 -14.88
CA ALA A 204 -17.83 4.93 -14.76
C ALA A 204 -16.36 4.77 -14.28
N PRO A 205 -15.45 4.33 -15.17
CA PRO A 205 -14.06 4.07 -14.80
C PRO A 205 -13.38 5.32 -14.23
N LEU A 206 -12.52 5.12 -13.24
CA LEU A 206 -11.68 6.16 -12.67
C LEU A 206 -10.64 6.67 -13.66
N LEU A 207 -10.05 5.75 -14.43
CA LEU A 207 -9.07 6.04 -15.48
C LEU A 207 -9.32 5.10 -16.65
N THR A 208 -9.27 5.65 -17.87
CA THR A 208 -9.27 4.87 -19.11
C THR A 208 -8.10 5.29 -19.97
N ALA A 209 -7.41 4.33 -20.58
CA ALA A 209 -6.35 4.64 -21.54
C ALA A 209 -6.28 3.58 -22.66
N PRO A 210 -5.98 3.99 -23.91
CA PRO A 210 -5.67 3.01 -24.95
C PRO A 210 -4.38 2.26 -24.58
N SER A 211 -4.28 1.00 -25.01
CA SER A 211 -3.01 0.25 -24.96
C SER A 211 -1.94 0.92 -25.82
N ASN A 212 -0.71 0.38 -25.79
CA ASN A 212 0.37 0.88 -26.65
C ASN A 212 -0.04 0.81 -28.14
N LYS A 213 0.66 1.57 -28.99
CA LYS A 213 0.35 1.70 -30.44
C LYS A 213 -1.13 2.05 -30.68
N GLU A 214 -1.61 3.07 -29.97
CA GLU A 214 -2.97 3.60 -30.12
C GLU A 214 -4.07 2.52 -29.93
N GLY A 215 -3.86 1.60 -28.98
CA GLY A 215 -4.82 0.54 -28.68
C GLY A 215 -4.57 -0.78 -29.43
N ALA A 216 -3.61 -0.85 -30.37
CA ALA A 216 -3.40 -2.07 -31.16
C ALA A 216 -2.56 -3.14 -30.44
N ASP A 217 -1.80 -2.77 -29.40
CA ASP A 217 -0.91 -3.70 -28.71
C ASP A 217 -1.60 -4.44 -27.54
N THR A 218 -1.02 -5.57 -27.14
CA THR A 218 -1.48 -6.39 -25.99
C THR A 218 -0.81 -6.01 -24.68
N VAL A 219 -0.21 -4.83 -24.66
CA VAL A 219 0.48 -4.26 -23.52
C VAL A 219 0.15 -2.77 -23.39
N LYS A 220 -0.05 -2.33 -22.16
CA LYS A 220 0.04 -0.92 -21.79
C LYS A 220 1.27 -0.74 -20.91
N THR A 221 2.15 0.17 -21.32
CA THR A 221 3.32 0.56 -20.54
C THR A 221 3.15 2.00 -20.10
N TRP A 222 3.41 2.26 -18.82
CA TRP A 222 3.66 3.60 -18.30
C TRP A 222 4.99 3.59 -17.59
N SER A 223 5.80 4.64 -17.77
CA SER A 223 6.86 4.90 -16.81
C SER A 223 6.27 5.07 -15.41
N TYR A 224 7.06 4.81 -14.37
CA TYR A 224 6.57 5.01 -13.00
C TYR A 224 6.18 6.47 -12.75
N ALA A 225 6.92 7.43 -13.33
CA ALA A 225 6.60 8.85 -13.29
C ALA A 225 5.22 9.16 -13.90
N GLU A 226 4.95 8.70 -15.13
CA GLU A 226 3.65 8.93 -15.80
C GLU A 226 2.49 8.29 -15.03
N PHE A 227 2.68 7.07 -14.51
CA PHE A 227 1.65 6.39 -13.75
C PHE A 227 1.39 7.08 -12.41
N SER A 228 2.45 7.52 -11.72
CA SER A 228 2.34 8.31 -10.49
C SER A 228 1.61 9.63 -10.72
N GLU A 229 1.95 10.37 -11.79
CA GLU A 229 1.28 11.62 -12.15
C GLU A 229 -0.21 11.39 -12.44
N ALA A 230 -0.55 10.32 -13.16
CA ALA A 230 -1.94 9.93 -13.40
C ALA A 230 -2.69 9.73 -12.07
N LEU A 231 -2.13 8.98 -11.12
CA LEU A 231 -2.75 8.79 -9.80
C LEU A 231 -2.90 10.10 -9.02
N THR A 232 -1.90 10.98 -9.06
CA THR A 232 -1.96 12.29 -8.42
C THR A 232 -3.09 13.15 -9.01
N SER A 233 -3.25 13.15 -10.34
CA SER A 233 -4.34 13.87 -11.03
C SER A 233 -5.75 13.36 -10.66
N LEU A 234 -5.83 12.11 -10.19
CA LEU A 234 -7.06 11.45 -9.72
C LEU A 234 -7.30 11.65 -8.21
N GLY A 235 -6.51 12.51 -7.56
CA GLY A 235 -6.66 12.90 -6.16
C GLY A 235 -5.88 12.03 -5.17
N PHE A 236 -5.05 11.08 -5.64
CA PHE A 236 -4.12 10.36 -4.76
C PHE A 236 -2.84 11.19 -4.58
N THR A 237 -2.90 12.25 -3.77
CA THR A 237 -1.77 13.19 -3.63
C THR A 237 -0.75 12.78 -2.58
N ASP A 238 -1.13 11.95 -1.61
CA ASP A 238 -0.20 11.40 -0.62
C ASP A 238 0.57 10.21 -1.23
N LEU A 239 1.85 10.42 -1.53
CA LEU A 239 2.74 9.40 -2.10
C LEU A 239 3.05 8.28 -1.08
N GLY A 240 3.02 8.61 0.21
CA GLY A 240 3.25 7.67 1.32
C GLY A 240 2.04 6.79 1.64
N GLN A 241 0.89 7.08 1.04
CA GLN A 241 -0.32 6.28 1.19
C GLN A 241 -0.46 5.26 0.07
N ALA A 242 -0.66 3.99 0.45
CA ALA A 242 -0.94 2.92 -0.49
C ALA A 242 -2.25 3.18 -1.24
N THR A 243 -2.20 3.07 -2.56
CA THR A 243 -3.32 3.30 -3.48
C THR A 243 -3.81 1.96 -4.03
N ALA A 244 -4.99 1.51 -3.57
CA ALA A 244 -5.63 0.30 -4.05
C ALA A 244 -6.55 0.59 -5.25
N LEU A 245 -6.46 -0.22 -6.30
CA LEU A 245 -7.23 -0.10 -7.54
C LEU A 245 -7.67 -1.48 -8.03
N LYS A 246 -8.73 -1.51 -8.83
CA LYS A 246 -9.05 -2.67 -9.69
C LYS A 246 -8.86 -2.29 -11.14
N TRP A 247 -8.41 -3.22 -11.96
CA TRP A 247 -8.21 -2.97 -13.37
C TRP A 247 -8.70 -4.12 -14.25
N ARG A 248 -9.15 -3.77 -15.45
CA ARG A 248 -9.53 -4.70 -16.51
C ARG A 248 -9.15 -4.14 -17.88
N VAL A 249 -9.28 -4.95 -18.91
CA VAL A 249 -9.10 -4.51 -20.30
C VAL A 249 -10.40 -4.69 -21.05
N VAL A 250 -10.79 -3.72 -21.87
CA VAL A 250 -11.90 -3.83 -22.82
C VAL A 250 -11.32 -3.90 -24.22
N ALA A 251 -11.58 -5.02 -24.90
CA ALA A 251 -11.25 -5.21 -26.30
C ALA A 251 -12.42 -4.78 -27.18
N ARG A 252 -12.13 -4.15 -28.31
CA ARG A 252 -13.12 -3.63 -29.26
C ARG A 252 -12.76 -4.00 -30.69
N SER A 253 -13.72 -4.54 -31.44
CA SER A 253 -13.66 -4.74 -32.89
C SER A 253 -14.91 -4.10 -33.48
N GLY A 254 -14.73 -3.07 -34.30
CA GLY A 254 -15.82 -2.25 -34.85
C GLY A 254 -16.76 -1.72 -33.76
N ASN A 255 -18.01 -2.18 -33.73
CA ASN A 255 -18.99 -1.81 -32.69
C ASN A 255 -19.09 -2.78 -31.52
N PHE A 256 -18.45 -3.95 -31.62
CA PHE A 256 -18.48 -4.97 -30.57
C PHE A 256 -17.39 -4.70 -29.53
N SER A 257 -17.75 -4.80 -28.25
CA SER A 257 -16.82 -4.65 -27.12
C SER A 257 -16.96 -5.83 -26.17
N LEU A 258 -15.83 -6.33 -25.66
CA LEU A 258 -15.77 -7.42 -24.71
C LEU A 258 -14.74 -7.10 -23.61
N PRO A 259 -15.13 -7.08 -22.32
CA PRO A 259 -14.17 -6.99 -21.24
C PRO A 259 -13.34 -8.28 -21.13
N SER A 260 -12.17 -8.18 -20.51
CA SER A 260 -11.33 -9.32 -20.16
C SER A 260 -12.09 -10.29 -19.24
N LEU A 261 -11.70 -11.57 -19.29
CA LEU A 261 -12.32 -12.63 -18.48
C LEU A 261 -12.27 -12.37 -16.97
N TYR A 262 -11.26 -11.62 -16.52
CA TYR A 262 -11.01 -11.33 -15.11
C TYR A 262 -10.76 -9.83 -14.90
N VAL A 263 -10.94 -9.42 -13.64
CA VAL A 263 -10.55 -8.12 -13.08
C VAL A 263 -9.47 -8.40 -12.04
N ASN A 264 -8.38 -7.63 -12.06
CA ASN A 264 -7.29 -7.78 -11.08
C ASN A 264 -7.27 -6.62 -10.09
N ASP A 265 -6.94 -6.92 -8.83
CA ASP A 265 -6.71 -5.95 -7.77
C ASP A 265 -5.22 -5.60 -7.67
N VAL A 266 -4.86 -4.32 -7.59
CA VAL A 266 -3.46 -3.89 -7.45
C VAL A 266 -3.36 -2.82 -6.37
N VAL A 267 -2.25 -2.82 -5.65
CA VAL A 267 -1.94 -1.83 -4.64
C VAL A 267 -0.58 -1.22 -4.96
N TYR A 268 -0.49 0.10 -5.06
CA TYR A 268 0.76 0.81 -5.32
C TYR A 268 1.15 1.70 -4.15
N LEU A 269 2.41 1.65 -3.75
CA LEU A 269 3.01 2.59 -2.79
C LEU A 269 4.07 3.42 -3.51
N ARG A 270 4.00 4.74 -3.37
CA ARG A 270 4.90 5.68 -4.05
C ARG A 270 5.85 6.38 -3.06
N GLU A 271 6.02 5.78 -1.89
CA GLU A 271 6.85 6.31 -0.81
C GLU A 271 8.31 6.19 -1.17
N LEU A 272 9.02 7.33 -1.17
CA LEU A 272 10.46 7.34 -1.30
C LEU A 272 11.13 7.25 0.07
N LYS A 273 12.17 6.42 0.13
CA LYS A 273 12.98 6.17 1.33
C LYS A 273 14.42 6.40 0.97
N PHE A 274 15.12 7.20 1.76
CA PHE A 274 16.55 7.45 1.61
C PHE A 274 17.25 7.26 2.95
N TYR A 275 18.48 6.77 2.94
CA TYR A 275 19.24 6.40 4.13
C TYR A 275 20.66 6.97 4.08
N LEU A 276 21.12 7.50 5.21
CA LEU A 276 22.47 8.04 5.38
C LEU A 276 23.43 6.94 5.84
N VAL A 277 24.51 6.70 5.08
CA VAL A 277 25.55 5.70 5.37
C VAL A 277 26.93 6.31 5.12
N GLY A 278 27.96 5.92 5.87
CA GLY A 278 29.32 6.37 5.61
C GLY A 278 30.22 6.36 6.82
N GLY A 279 31.53 6.20 6.60
CA GLY A 279 32.53 6.22 7.66
C GLY A 279 32.67 7.58 8.35
N SER A 280 32.27 8.67 7.67
CA SER A 280 32.16 10.01 8.28
C SER A 280 30.88 10.21 9.10
N THR A 281 30.03 9.20 9.22
CA THR A 281 28.77 9.25 9.98
C THR A 281 28.81 8.23 11.13
N PRO A 282 27.96 8.37 12.17
CA PRO A 282 27.84 7.36 13.23
C PRO A 282 27.43 5.95 12.73
N ALA A 283 26.82 5.86 11.55
CA ALA A 283 26.40 4.58 10.95
C ALA A 283 27.58 3.75 10.43
N GLY A 284 28.68 4.37 10.03
CA GLY A 284 29.76 3.69 9.30
C GLY A 284 29.32 3.23 7.90
N TRP A 285 30.14 2.40 7.25
CA TRP A 285 29.90 1.86 5.89
C TRP A 285 29.02 0.60 5.87
N GLU A 286 28.26 0.34 6.93
CA GLU A 286 27.37 -0.81 7.04
C GLU A 286 25.93 -0.38 6.68
N PRO A 287 25.37 -0.80 5.52
CA PRO A 287 24.03 -0.36 5.09
C PRO A 287 22.92 -0.67 6.09
N THR A 288 23.02 -1.79 6.81
CA THR A 288 22.02 -2.17 7.82
C THR A 288 22.00 -1.23 9.02
N ARG A 289 23.05 -0.43 9.23
CA ARG A 289 23.16 0.61 10.25
C ARG A 289 22.81 2.01 9.75
N SER A 290 22.54 2.16 8.45
CA SER A 290 22.17 3.45 7.87
C SER A 290 20.84 3.95 8.44
N VAL A 291 20.69 5.27 8.56
CA VAL A 291 19.51 5.88 9.19
C VAL A 291 18.69 6.62 8.14
N ARG A 292 17.37 6.42 8.19
CA ARG A 292 16.43 6.99 7.23
C ARG A 292 16.42 8.52 7.34
N PHE A 293 16.47 9.20 6.20
CA PHE A 293 16.19 10.62 6.10
C PHE A 293 14.71 10.89 6.39
N ILE A 294 14.44 12.06 6.96
CA ILE A 294 13.11 12.59 7.21
C ILE A 294 12.63 13.28 5.92
N GLN A 295 11.45 12.91 5.42
CA GLN A 295 10.85 13.60 4.28
C GLN A 295 10.29 14.95 4.72
N ASP A 296 10.58 16.00 3.96
CA ASP A 296 10.03 17.33 4.21
C ASP A 296 8.52 17.33 3.94
N THR A 297 7.75 17.86 4.88
CA THR A 297 6.29 17.90 4.77
C THR A 297 5.77 19.00 3.83
N ARG A 298 6.62 19.96 3.47
CA ARG A 298 6.29 21.07 2.56
C ARG A 298 6.56 20.72 1.10
N ASP A 299 7.48 19.79 0.84
CA ASP A 299 7.79 19.27 -0.49
C ASP A 299 8.31 17.83 -0.43
N ALA A 300 7.57 16.89 -1.03
CA ALA A 300 7.86 15.47 -1.04
C ALA A 300 9.17 15.08 -1.75
N ASN A 301 9.80 16.01 -2.50
CA ASN A 301 11.09 15.79 -3.16
C ASN A 301 12.28 16.00 -2.22
N TYR A 302 12.07 16.68 -1.10
CA TYR A 302 13.12 17.03 -0.16
C TYR A 302 13.15 16.07 1.02
N PHE A 303 14.37 15.70 1.41
CA PHE A 303 14.63 14.86 2.55
C PHE A 303 15.79 15.43 3.34
N TYR A 304 15.76 15.31 4.67
CA TYR A 304 16.83 15.80 5.51
C TYR A 304 17.20 14.83 6.63
N ALA A 305 18.43 14.95 7.10
CA ALA A 305 18.92 14.22 8.27
C ALA A 305 19.84 15.14 9.07
N TYR A 306 19.88 14.93 10.39
CA TYR A 306 20.83 15.58 11.27
C TYR A 306 21.87 14.58 11.74
N ALA A 307 23.14 14.91 11.62
CA ALA A 307 24.22 14.02 12.02
C ALA A 307 25.45 14.80 12.46
N TYR A 308 26.21 14.22 13.40
CA TYR A 308 27.62 14.55 13.53
C TYR A 308 28.38 13.95 12.34
N LEU A 309 29.13 14.77 11.61
CA LEU A 309 29.98 14.36 10.51
C LEU A 309 31.45 14.58 10.88
N SER A 310 32.29 13.57 10.61
CA SER A 310 33.74 13.64 10.84
C SER A 310 34.53 13.81 9.54
N THR A 311 35.69 14.44 9.64
CA THR A 311 36.66 14.56 8.53
C THR A 311 37.42 13.26 8.27
N ASP A 312 37.49 12.36 9.26
CA ASP A 312 38.44 11.23 9.27
C ASP A 312 37.83 9.92 8.73
N GLY A 313 36.59 9.97 8.23
CA GLY A 313 35.78 8.80 7.90
C GLY A 313 35.68 8.45 6.41
N PHE A 314 36.46 9.10 5.54
CA PHE A 314 36.40 8.96 4.07
C PHE A 314 35.03 9.29 3.44
N GLY A 315 34.21 10.07 4.13
CA GLY A 315 32.94 10.58 3.60
C GLY A 315 31.75 9.66 3.85
N PHE A 316 30.68 9.92 3.11
CA PHE A 316 29.38 9.28 3.22
C PHE A 316 28.62 9.28 1.90
N LYS A 317 27.52 8.51 1.86
CA LYS A 317 26.62 8.32 0.71
C LYS A 317 25.16 8.28 1.16
N ILE A 318 24.26 8.35 0.18
CA ILE A 318 22.82 8.20 0.36
C ILE A 318 22.39 6.91 -0.35
N LEU A 319 21.60 6.07 0.31
CA LEU A 319 21.02 4.86 -0.29
C LEU A 319 19.50 5.00 -0.41
N ASN A 320 18.85 4.32 -1.36
CA ASN A 320 17.38 4.18 -1.37
C ASN A 320 16.87 2.92 -0.64
N GLN A 321 17.78 2.03 -0.24
CA GLN A 321 17.52 0.82 0.54
C GLN A 321 18.67 0.62 1.52
N GLN A 322 18.48 -0.11 2.62
CA GLN A 322 19.56 -0.44 3.56
C GLN A 322 20.44 -1.59 3.04
N GLU A 323 20.87 -1.48 1.78
CA GLU A 323 21.69 -2.45 1.05
C GLU A 323 22.56 -1.69 0.02
N TRP A 324 23.72 -2.26 -0.34
CA TRP A 324 24.55 -1.72 -1.43
C TRP A 324 24.01 -2.11 -2.82
N PRO A 325 24.29 -1.32 -3.87
CA PRO A 325 23.95 -1.69 -5.24
C PRO A 325 24.48 -3.08 -5.64
N GLY A 326 23.71 -3.78 -6.47
CA GLY A 326 23.99 -5.16 -6.90
C GLY A 326 23.44 -6.25 -5.99
N GLY A 327 22.80 -5.89 -4.87
CA GLY A 327 22.07 -6.81 -4.01
C GLY A 327 20.64 -7.13 -4.49
N PRO A 328 19.95 -8.08 -3.83
CA PRO A 328 18.59 -8.52 -4.17
C PRO A 328 17.52 -7.41 -4.10
N LEU A 329 17.73 -6.34 -3.33
CA LEU A 329 16.80 -5.21 -3.25
C LEU A 329 16.99 -4.22 -4.41
N ASN A 330 17.96 -4.46 -5.30
CA ASN A 330 18.32 -3.59 -6.41
C ASN A 330 18.51 -2.13 -5.94
N ALA A 331 19.22 -1.99 -4.83
CA ALA A 331 19.51 -0.70 -4.23
C ALA A 331 20.32 0.19 -5.17
N LYS A 332 20.17 1.50 -4.97
CA LYS A 332 20.94 2.56 -5.61
C LYS A 332 21.60 3.39 -4.53
N ASP A 333 22.76 3.94 -4.87
CA ASP A 333 23.47 4.88 -4.04
C ASP A 333 23.73 6.19 -4.78
N TRP A 334 23.83 7.27 -4.01
CA TRP A 334 24.17 8.58 -4.53
C TRP A 334 25.34 9.17 -3.73
N GLY A 335 26.26 9.75 -4.49
CA GLY A 335 27.39 10.53 -3.99
C GLY A 335 27.38 11.93 -4.59
N MET A 336 28.43 12.70 -4.30
CA MET A 336 28.66 13.97 -4.97
C MET A 336 29.02 13.69 -6.43
N LYS A 337 28.33 14.36 -7.37
CA LYS A 337 28.74 14.35 -8.77
C LYS A 337 30.14 14.93 -8.90
N LYS A 338 31.05 14.16 -9.51
CA LYS A 338 32.47 14.49 -9.59
C LYS A 338 32.70 15.87 -10.20
N GLY A 339 33.40 16.73 -9.46
CA GLY A 339 33.67 18.12 -9.87
C GLY A 339 32.48 19.09 -9.78
N GLU A 340 31.31 18.66 -9.29
CA GLU A 340 30.10 19.49 -9.16
C GLU A 340 29.55 19.46 -7.71
N PRO A 341 30.20 20.16 -6.75
CA PRO A 341 29.69 20.29 -5.38
C PRO A 341 28.24 20.80 -5.34
N GLY A 342 27.42 20.19 -4.49
CA GLY A 342 25.99 20.46 -4.38
C GLY A 342 25.10 19.67 -5.36
N LYS A 343 25.68 18.86 -6.26
CA LYS A 343 24.95 17.94 -7.15
C LYS A 343 25.18 16.49 -6.77
N LEU A 344 24.11 15.69 -6.85
CA LEU A 344 24.14 14.24 -6.64
C LEU A 344 24.28 13.50 -7.97
N SER A 345 24.94 12.35 -7.95
CA SER A 345 24.99 11.40 -9.07
C SER A 345 24.89 9.96 -8.55
N GLU A 346 24.24 9.09 -9.32
CA GLU A 346 24.17 7.64 -9.10
C GLU A 346 25.37 6.91 -9.75
N GLN A 347 26.11 7.60 -10.62
CA GLN A 347 27.23 7.01 -11.37
C GLN A 347 28.45 7.96 -11.41
N ASP A 348 29.65 7.37 -11.36
CA ASP A 348 30.94 8.07 -11.34
C ASP A 348 30.96 9.24 -10.34
N GLU A 349 30.51 8.94 -9.13
CA GLU A 349 30.34 9.85 -8.01
C GLU A 349 31.49 9.73 -6.99
N ASP A 350 31.81 10.85 -6.34
CA ASP A 350 32.67 10.89 -5.17
C ASP A 350 31.83 10.75 -3.90
N ASN A 351 32.43 10.30 -2.79
CA ASN A 351 31.77 10.35 -1.49
C ASN A 351 31.48 11.80 -1.09
N LEU A 352 30.31 12.05 -0.49
CA LEU A 352 30.04 13.33 0.16
C LEU A 352 30.96 13.49 1.37
N SER A 353 31.42 14.71 1.64
CA SER A 353 32.35 15.00 2.74
C SER A 353 32.13 16.39 3.32
N VAL A 354 32.72 16.62 4.49
CA VAL A 354 32.76 17.93 5.16
C VAL A 354 34.21 18.33 5.39
N SER A 355 34.50 19.62 5.38
CA SER A 355 35.85 20.16 5.63
C SER A 355 36.17 20.32 7.11
N THR A 356 35.15 20.35 7.97
CA THR A 356 35.28 20.45 9.42
C THR A 356 34.41 19.39 10.09
N SER A 357 34.92 18.79 11.17
CA SER A 357 34.10 17.88 11.98
C SER A 357 33.08 18.69 12.78
N GLY A 358 31.83 18.24 12.83
CA GLY A 358 30.77 19.00 13.49
C GLY A 358 29.38 18.40 13.28
N TYR A 359 28.36 19.08 13.78
CA TYR A 359 26.97 18.70 13.60
C TYR A 359 26.41 19.40 12.36
N TYR A 360 25.72 18.67 11.49
CA TYR A 360 25.20 19.15 10.22
C TYR A 360 23.76 18.72 10.02
N ARG A 361 22.99 19.55 9.31
CA ARG A 361 21.80 19.11 8.59
C ARG A 361 22.22 18.80 7.15
N ILE A 362 21.99 17.56 6.72
CA ILE A 362 22.10 17.16 5.32
C ILE A 362 20.70 17.30 4.73
N LEU A 363 20.54 18.09 3.68
CA LEU A 363 19.31 18.26 2.92
C LEU A 363 19.55 17.76 1.49
N ILE A 364 18.67 16.92 0.96
CA ILE A 364 18.75 16.38 -0.39
C ILE A 364 17.44 16.67 -1.14
N ASN A 365 17.54 16.97 -2.43
CA ASN A 365 16.40 17.02 -3.36
C ASN A 365 16.62 15.95 -4.42
N MET A 366 15.76 14.94 -4.41
CA MET A 366 15.93 13.75 -5.25
C MET A 366 15.33 13.91 -6.64
N LYS A 367 14.52 14.96 -6.86
CA LYS A 367 14.03 15.32 -8.19
C LYS A 367 15.06 16.13 -8.98
N GLU A 368 15.74 17.07 -8.32
CA GLU A 368 16.76 17.92 -8.95
C GLU A 368 18.18 17.35 -8.82
N LEU A 369 18.34 16.26 -8.07
CA LEU A 369 19.62 15.63 -7.73
C LEU A 369 20.61 16.65 -7.16
N THR A 370 20.20 17.33 -6.08
CA THR A 370 21.05 18.30 -5.36
C THR A 370 21.15 17.96 -3.88
N TYR A 371 22.20 18.45 -3.22
CA TYR A 371 22.35 18.38 -1.78
C TYR A 371 22.89 19.68 -1.18
N GLN A 372 22.60 19.89 0.11
CA GLN A 372 23.18 20.94 0.96
C GLN A 372 23.59 20.31 2.30
N ILE A 373 24.78 20.66 2.80
CA ILE A 373 25.31 20.16 4.07
C ILE A 373 25.68 21.38 4.91
N GLU A 374 24.86 21.69 5.91
CA GLU A 374 24.95 22.96 6.62
C GLU A 374 25.20 22.75 8.11
N GLN A 375 26.33 23.24 8.61
CA GLN A 375 26.74 23.07 10.00
C GLN A 375 25.86 23.86 10.98
N SER A 376 25.39 25.03 10.53
CA SER A 376 24.56 25.94 11.31
C SER A 376 23.22 25.32 11.74
N TYR A 377 22.66 24.45 10.90
CA TYR A 377 21.38 23.79 11.15
C TYR A 377 21.53 22.43 11.87
N GLY A 378 22.73 22.04 12.29
CA GLY A 378 23.02 20.66 12.70
C GLY A 378 22.50 20.23 14.07
N ARG A 379 21.86 21.12 14.85
CA ARG A 379 21.39 20.81 16.22
C ARG A 379 20.03 21.42 16.48
N LEU A 380 19.23 20.74 17.29
CA LEU A 380 18.00 21.32 17.85
C LEU A 380 18.30 22.09 19.14
N ALA A 381 17.57 23.16 19.41
CA ALA A 381 17.57 23.90 20.67
C ALA A 381 16.14 24.21 21.11
N THR A 382 15.95 24.43 22.41
CA THR A 382 14.64 24.84 22.95
C THR A 382 14.49 26.37 22.92
N VAL A 383 13.32 26.86 22.54
CA VAL A 383 12.96 28.29 22.50
C VAL A 383 11.52 28.47 22.98
N GLY A 384 11.26 29.44 23.85
CA GLY A 384 9.92 29.77 24.31
C GLY A 384 9.87 30.36 25.72
N SER A 385 8.69 30.80 26.17
CA SER A 385 8.51 31.44 27.48
C SER A 385 8.89 30.55 28.67
N GLY A 386 8.88 29.23 28.50
CA GLY A 386 9.33 28.27 29.51
C GLY A 386 10.85 28.13 29.61
N THR A 387 11.64 28.73 28.72
CA THR A 387 13.09 28.51 28.61
C THR A 387 13.89 29.81 28.72
N PRO A 388 15.22 29.76 28.98
CA PRO A 388 16.03 30.97 29.16
C PRO A 388 16.09 31.88 27.94
N ALA A 389 15.98 31.34 26.72
CA ALA A 389 15.96 32.12 25.48
C ALA A 389 14.67 32.94 25.29
N GLY A 390 13.60 32.65 26.02
CA GLY A 390 12.28 33.18 25.67
C GLY A 390 11.92 32.84 24.22
N TRP A 391 11.08 33.65 23.57
CA TRP A 391 10.75 33.51 22.14
C TRP A 391 11.81 34.12 21.21
N THR A 392 13.10 34.11 21.59
CA THR A 392 14.21 34.69 20.83
C THR A 392 15.15 33.60 20.31
N PRO A 393 15.00 33.10 19.07
CA PRO A 393 15.85 32.04 18.51
C PRO A 393 17.36 32.31 18.60
N GLY A 394 17.77 33.56 18.41
CA GLY A 394 19.17 34.00 18.51
C GLY A 394 19.81 33.75 19.88
N ALA A 395 19.01 33.63 20.94
CA ALA A 395 19.48 33.36 22.30
C ALA A 395 19.54 31.86 22.63
N ALA A 396 18.93 30.99 21.82
CA ALA A 396 18.90 29.55 22.07
C ALA A 396 20.24 28.87 21.73
N PHE A 397 20.99 29.41 20.76
CA PHE A 397 22.27 28.83 20.33
C PHE A 397 23.48 29.64 20.80
N PRO A 398 24.59 28.98 21.19
CA PRO A 398 24.74 27.54 21.40
C PRO A 398 24.23 27.06 22.77
N GLY A 399 23.77 27.96 23.63
CA GLY A 399 23.58 27.71 25.08
C GLY A 399 22.51 26.69 25.47
N GLN A 400 21.47 26.52 24.65
CA GLN A 400 20.38 25.54 24.84
C GLN A 400 20.34 24.48 23.74
N ALA A 401 21.37 24.40 22.91
CA ALA A 401 21.47 23.38 21.87
C ALA A 401 21.60 21.99 22.51
N LEU A 402 20.73 21.08 22.10
CA LEU A 402 20.80 19.68 22.45
C LEU A 402 22.01 19.05 21.75
N GLY A 403 22.69 18.13 22.45
CA GLY A 403 23.68 17.24 21.83
C GLY A 403 23.02 16.26 20.88
N SER A 404 23.75 15.73 19.90
CA SER A 404 23.25 14.69 18.99
C SER A 404 23.82 13.34 19.38
N ALA A 405 22.97 12.49 19.97
CA ALA A 405 23.40 11.16 20.42
C ALA A 405 23.77 10.26 19.24
N VAL A 406 22.92 10.22 18.20
CA VAL A 406 23.18 9.57 16.91
C VAL A 406 22.42 10.34 15.82
N ILE A 407 22.46 9.86 14.57
CA ILE A 407 21.71 10.45 13.45
C ILE A 407 20.24 10.61 13.85
N ASN A 408 19.69 11.81 13.65
CA ASN A 408 18.29 12.18 13.98
C ASN A 408 17.89 12.01 15.45
N ARG A 409 18.84 11.89 16.39
CA ARG A 409 18.54 11.83 17.83
C ARG A 409 19.28 12.91 18.59
N PHE A 410 18.55 13.57 19.48
CA PHE A 410 19.08 14.66 20.28
C PHE A 410 18.78 14.46 21.77
N VAL A 411 19.69 14.91 22.61
CA VAL A 411 19.54 14.92 24.07
C VAL A 411 20.26 16.12 24.67
N GLY A 412 19.65 16.78 25.64
CA GLY A 412 20.28 17.88 26.36
C GLY A 412 19.60 18.17 27.68
N ILE A 413 20.25 18.98 28.51
CA ILE A 413 19.70 19.46 29.78
C ILE A 413 19.30 20.93 29.61
N VAL A 414 18.04 21.24 29.92
CA VAL A 414 17.44 22.57 29.76
C VAL A 414 16.95 23.05 31.12
N ASP A 415 17.20 24.31 31.45
CA ASP A 415 16.73 24.95 32.69
C ASP A 415 15.38 25.64 32.44
N PHE A 416 14.28 25.02 32.88
CA PHE A 416 12.94 25.54 32.67
C PHE A 416 12.52 26.50 33.80
N SER A 417 11.75 27.52 33.45
CA SER A 417 11.31 28.59 34.37
C SER A 417 10.15 28.20 35.30
N GLY A 418 9.50 27.06 35.07
CA GLY A 418 8.34 26.58 35.84
C GLY A 418 7.02 27.12 35.29
N GLY A 419 6.49 26.44 34.26
CA GLY A 419 5.35 26.86 33.46
C GLY A 419 5.76 27.52 32.13
N GLY A 420 4.77 27.98 31.38
CA GLY A 420 4.97 28.51 30.03
C GLY A 420 5.03 27.42 28.97
N GLU A 421 5.56 27.77 27.80
CA GLU A 421 5.59 26.90 26.63
C GLU A 421 6.91 27.03 25.88
N PHE A 422 7.21 26.06 25.02
CA PHE A 422 8.38 26.07 24.16
C PHE A 422 8.17 25.34 22.84
N LYS A 423 9.10 25.54 21.92
CA LYS A 423 9.29 24.81 20.66
C LYS A 423 10.73 24.35 20.57
N LEU A 424 10.99 23.45 19.62
CA LEU A 424 12.35 23.11 19.19
C LEU A 424 12.64 23.84 17.89
N ILE A 425 13.85 24.38 17.75
CA ILE A 425 14.33 25.05 16.54
C ILE A 425 15.69 24.50 16.15
N ASP A 426 15.97 24.41 14.85
CA ASP A 426 17.27 23.90 14.38
C ASP A 426 18.30 24.99 14.02
N PHE A 427 17.89 26.26 14.09
CA PHE A 427 18.79 27.39 13.84
C PHE A 427 18.37 28.66 14.60
N ASN A 428 19.19 29.71 14.53
CA ASN A 428 19.11 30.90 15.38
C ASN A 428 18.12 31.98 14.89
N ASN A 429 17.20 31.64 14.00
CA ASN A 429 16.10 32.46 13.51
C ASN A 429 14.81 31.62 13.42
N TRP A 430 13.68 32.30 13.26
CA TRP A 430 12.41 31.63 12.97
C TRP A 430 12.40 31.12 11.51
N PRO A 431 11.67 30.03 11.21
CA PRO A 431 11.44 29.58 9.84
C PRO A 431 10.81 30.69 9.00
N ASP A 432 11.28 30.83 7.77
CA ASP A 432 10.79 31.79 6.77
C ASP A 432 9.88 31.14 5.71
N GLY A 433 9.56 29.85 5.89
CA GLY A 433 8.82 29.04 4.93
C GLY A 433 9.70 28.38 3.85
N SER A 434 10.99 28.74 3.75
CA SER A 434 11.92 28.08 2.84
C SER A 434 12.25 26.66 3.29
N ILE A 435 12.39 25.75 2.34
CA ILE A 435 12.83 24.37 2.57
C ILE A 435 14.28 24.33 3.10
N THR A 436 15.12 25.26 2.63
CA THR A 436 16.53 25.37 3.00
C THR A 436 16.75 26.17 4.28
N GLY A 437 15.71 26.85 4.77
CA GLY A 437 15.76 27.71 5.95
C GLY A 437 15.72 26.95 7.27
N ALA A 438 15.51 27.69 8.36
CA ALA A 438 15.33 27.11 9.68
C ALA A 438 14.04 26.30 9.78
N ARG A 439 14.02 25.36 10.72
CA ARG A 439 12.87 24.53 11.05
C ARG A 439 12.52 24.71 12.49
N ASP A 440 11.22 24.68 12.77
CA ASP A 440 10.70 24.55 14.11
C ASP A 440 9.82 23.31 14.23
N TYR A 441 9.77 22.78 15.45
CA TYR A 441 8.94 21.64 15.80
C TYR A 441 8.16 21.96 17.05
N GLY A 442 6.89 21.60 17.02
CA GLY A 442 5.99 21.67 18.15
C GLY A 442 5.29 20.33 18.37
N ARG A 443 4.43 20.29 19.37
CA ARG A 443 3.63 19.11 19.68
C ARG A 443 2.55 18.93 18.62
N LYS A 444 2.36 17.70 18.15
CA LYS A 444 1.20 17.36 17.32
C LYS A 444 -0.09 17.55 18.13
N PRO A 445 -1.09 18.30 17.63
CA PRO A 445 -2.36 18.49 18.32
C PRO A 445 -2.98 17.15 18.76
N GLY A 446 -3.46 17.10 20.01
CA GLY A 446 -4.09 15.91 20.58
C GLY A 446 -3.12 14.78 21.00
N THR A 447 -1.80 14.99 20.92
CA THR A 447 -0.80 14.02 21.39
C THR A 447 -0.04 14.56 22.60
N THR A 448 0.68 13.70 23.32
CA THR A 448 1.52 14.11 24.46
C THR A 448 3.00 14.16 24.13
N ASN A 449 3.49 13.32 23.22
CA ASN A 449 4.92 13.09 22.99
C ASN A 449 5.32 13.05 21.50
N VAL A 450 4.45 13.46 20.57
CA VAL A 450 4.74 13.46 19.13
C VAL A 450 5.05 14.88 18.68
N LEU A 451 6.13 15.05 17.91
CA LEU A 451 6.50 16.29 17.26
C LEU A 451 6.06 16.31 15.80
N VAL A 452 5.67 17.48 15.32
CA VAL A 452 5.48 17.77 13.89
C VAL A 452 6.06 19.14 13.56
N GLU A 453 6.48 19.31 12.30
CA GLU A 453 7.02 20.58 11.77
C GLU A 453 5.92 21.53 11.31
N GLN A 454 4.75 21.01 10.95
CA GLN A 454 3.64 21.79 10.40
C GLN A 454 2.32 21.44 11.11
N GLY A 455 1.51 22.47 11.38
CA GLY A 455 0.22 22.30 12.09
C GLY A 455 0.39 21.95 13.57
N GLU A 456 1.54 22.33 14.13
CA GLU A 456 1.99 22.06 15.48
C GLU A 456 1.41 23.04 16.53
N GLU A 457 1.29 22.57 17.76
CA GLU A 457 1.06 23.39 18.95
C GLU A 457 2.39 23.65 19.69
N ASN A 458 2.45 24.69 20.50
CA ASN A 458 3.56 24.84 21.43
C ASN A 458 3.58 23.67 22.44
N ILE A 459 4.78 23.28 22.86
CA ILE A 459 4.99 22.24 23.86
C ILE A 459 4.84 22.87 25.25
N PRO A 460 3.98 22.34 26.14
CA PRO A 460 3.91 22.82 27.51
C PRO A 460 5.24 22.58 28.24
N ALA A 461 5.81 23.62 28.85
CA ALA A 461 6.98 23.47 29.70
C ALA A 461 6.59 22.82 31.05
N PRO A 462 7.54 22.16 31.74
CA PRO A 462 7.28 21.61 33.06
C PRO A 462 6.77 22.67 34.05
N ALA A 463 5.77 22.31 34.85
CA ALA A 463 5.13 23.25 35.78
C ALA A 463 6.06 23.76 36.90
N THR A 464 7.07 22.98 37.26
CA THR A 464 8.04 23.34 38.29
C THR A 464 9.36 23.74 37.65
N ALA A 465 9.92 24.87 38.09
CA ALA A 465 11.22 25.35 37.63
C ALA A 465 12.33 24.35 37.95
N GLY A 466 13.36 24.31 37.11
CA GLY A 466 14.55 23.49 37.32
C GLY A 466 15.09 22.88 36.04
N LYS A 467 16.10 22.04 36.19
CA LYS A 467 16.73 21.34 35.06
C LYS A 467 15.91 20.12 34.65
N TYR A 468 15.70 19.96 33.36
CA TYR A 468 15.06 18.80 32.75
C TYR A 468 15.91 18.25 31.62
N ARG A 469 15.91 16.94 31.47
CA ARG A 469 16.41 16.27 30.27
C ARG A 469 15.35 16.42 29.18
N VAL A 470 15.77 16.92 28.03
CA VAL A 470 14.97 16.96 26.80
C VAL A 470 15.62 16.02 25.81
N ALA A 471 14.87 15.04 25.32
CA ALA A 471 15.31 14.13 24.27
C ALA A 471 14.35 14.18 23.07
N VAL A 472 14.90 14.07 21.88
CA VAL A 472 14.16 14.02 20.62
C VAL A 472 14.61 12.78 19.84
N ASN A 473 13.65 12.01 19.33
CA ASN A 473 13.90 10.86 18.49
C ASN A 473 13.17 11.02 17.15
N ALA A 474 13.94 11.26 16.08
CA ALA A 474 13.45 11.38 14.71
C ALA A 474 13.97 10.25 13.79
N THR A 475 14.37 9.09 14.35
CA THR A 475 14.81 7.93 13.54
C THR A 475 13.66 7.20 12.87
N ASP A 476 12.43 7.36 13.37
CA ASP A 476 11.19 7.07 12.63
C ASP A 476 10.61 8.39 12.10
N PRO A 477 10.86 8.74 10.83
CA PRO A 477 10.34 9.97 10.22
C PRO A 477 8.82 10.12 10.27
N LYS A 478 8.06 9.03 10.41
CA LYS A 478 6.60 9.08 10.48
C LYS A 478 6.10 9.41 11.88
N ASN A 479 6.93 9.20 12.91
CA ASN A 479 6.59 9.40 14.31
C ASN A 479 7.77 10.00 15.08
N ILE A 480 8.08 11.27 14.80
CA ILE A 480 9.09 11.99 15.56
C ILE A 480 8.55 12.19 16.98
N THR A 481 9.32 11.77 17.98
CA THR A 481 8.91 11.85 19.39
C THR A 481 9.84 12.72 20.23
N TYR A 482 9.33 13.20 21.36
CA TYR A 482 10.12 13.91 22.36
C TYR A 482 9.79 13.45 23.78
N LEU A 483 10.74 13.68 24.67
CA LEU A 483 10.66 13.38 26.10
C LEU A 483 11.16 14.60 26.89
N VAL A 484 10.46 14.93 27.98
CA VAL A 484 10.89 15.94 28.96
C VAL A 484 10.74 15.35 30.35
N GLU A 485 11.85 15.15 31.05
CA GLU A 485 11.87 14.54 32.38
C GLU A 485 12.76 15.31 33.35
N PRO A 486 12.45 15.34 34.66
CA PRO A 486 13.30 15.98 35.65
C PRO A 486 14.75 15.49 35.55
N TYR A 487 15.70 16.42 35.48
CA TYR A 487 17.12 16.07 35.48
C TYR A 487 17.58 15.75 36.90
N VAL A 488 18.11 14.55 37.08
CA VAL A 488 18.83 14.17 38.29
C VAL A 488 20.33 14.20 37.96
N PRO A 489 21.16 15.04 38.64
CA PRO A 489 22.60 15.14 38.40
C PRO A 489 23.34 13.92 38.96
N MET A 490 22.93 12.74 38.55
CA MET A 490 23.46 11.49 39.03
C MET A 490 23.40 10.46 37.91
N MET A 491 24.52 9.78 37.70
CA MET A 491 24.60 8.62 36.83
C MET A 491 25.12 7.45 37.64
N LYS A 492 24.35 6.37 37.75
CA LYS A 492 24.78 5.15 38.43
C LYS A 492 25.18 4.09 37.43
N VAL A 493 26.16 3.27 37.79
CA VAL A 493 26.46 2.03 37.06
C VAL A 493 25.83 0.89 37.85
N VAL A 494 24.87 0.18 37.26
CA VAL A 494 24.08 -0.85 37.95
C VAL A 494 24.19 -2.15 37.17
N GLY A 495 24.49 -3.28 37.82
CA GLY A 495 24.60 -4.56 37.13
C GLY A 495 25.21 -5.68 37.95
N ASN A 496 25.30 -6.87 37.36
CA ASN A 496 26.02 -8.01 37.95
C ASN A 496 27.50 -8.05 37.54
N ALA A 497 27.96 -7.12 36.70
CA ALA A 497 29.36 -6.93 36.38
C ALA A 497 30.15 -6.23 37.49
N LEU A 498 29.49 -5.65 38.49
CA LEU A 498 30.15 -4.87 39.54
C LEU A 498 30.67 -5.81 40.63
N ALA A 499 32.00 -5.98 40.74
CA ALA A 499 32.57 -6.97 41.66
C ALA A 499 32.33 -6.63 43.14
N ASP A 500 32.40 -5.34 43.46
CA ASP A 500 32.38 -4.85 44.86
C ASP A 500 31.01 -4.29 45.29
N TYR A 501 29.98 -4.41 44.44
CA TYR A 501 28.68 -3.77 44.67
C TYR A 501 27.50 -4.75 44.58
N PRO A 502 26.38 -4.48 45.27
CA PRO A 502 25.20 -5.33 45.18
C PRO A 502 24.62 -5.36 43.76
N GLN A 503 24.36 -6.56 43.26
CA GLN A 503 23.90 -6.76 41.88
C GLN A 503 22.48 -6.23 41.68
N TRP A 504 22.24 -5.53 40.56
CA TRP A 504 20.94 -5.00 40.15
C TRP A 504 20.21 -4.15 41.21
N ASN A 505 20.99 -3.48 42.06
CA ASN A 505 20.49 -2.65 43.15
C ASN A 505 20.96 -1.20 42.95
N PRO A 506 20.12 -0.31 42.38
CA PRO A 506 20.45 1.08 42.18
C PRO A 506 20.87 1.78 43.48
N GLY A 507 20.13 1.60 44.58
CA GLY A 507 20.43 2.22 45.87
C GLY A 507 21.86 1.95 46.36
N GLY A 508 22.34 0.71 46.21
CA GLY A 508 23.69 0.28 46.58
C GLY A 508 24.76 0.43 45.49
N SER A 509 24.39 0.88 44.29
CA SER A 509 25.30 1.00 43.15
C SER A 509 26.12 2.29 43.17
N PRO A 510 27.35 2.27 42.60
CA PRO A 510 28.22 3.43 42.57
C PRO A 510 27.70 4.52 41.65
N THR A 511 28.08 5.76 41.95
CA THR A 511 27.76 6.95 41.17
C THR A 511 28.99 7.40 40.39
N MET A 512 28.79 7.74 39.12
CA MET A 512 29.83 8.27 38.23
C MET A 512 30.11 9.75 38.53
N THR A 513 31.32 10.18 38.23
CA THR A 513 31.74 11.58 38.28
C THR A 513 31.33 12.27 36.99
N TYR A 514 30.57 13.37 37.10
CA TYR A 514 30.26 14.23 35.96
C TYR A 514 31.49 15.05 35.56
N LEU A 515 31.88 14.99 34.29
CA LEU A 515 33.01 15.71 33.73
C LEU A 515 32.62 17.01 33.00
N GLY A 516 31.33 17.31 32.89
CA GLY A 516 30.82 18.38 32.02
C GLY A 516 30.44 17.87 30.63
N ASP A 517 29.72 18.68 29.87
CA ASP A 517 29.32 18.41 28.48
C ASP A 517 28.74 17.00 28.23
N GLY A 518 27.86 16.53 29.12
CA GLY A 518 27.21 15.22 28.99
C GLY A 518 28.13 14.02 29.23
N LYS A 519 29.34 14.23 29.78
CA LYS A 519 30.30 13.16 30.04
C LYS A 519 30.31 12.72 31.49
N TRP A 520 30.36 11.41 31.70
CA TRP A 520 30.44 10.76 32.99
C TRP A 520 31.57 9.75 33.00
N THR A 521 32.32 9.65 34.10
CA THR A 521 33.37 8.65 34.25
C THR A 521 33.34 7.96 35.61
N LEU A 522 33.73 6.68 35.63
CA LEU A 522 33.92 5.91 36.84
C LEU A 522 34.96 4.82 36.62
N THR A 523 35.90 4.67 37.56
CA THR A 523 36.83 3.55 37.61
C THR A 523 36.42 2.60 38.74
N LEU A 524 36.25 1.32 38.42
CA LEU A 524 35.76 0.31 39.36
C LEU A 524 36.21 -1.10 38.96
N SER A 525 36.17 -2.05 39.89
CA SER A 525 36.44 -3.46 39.62
C SER A 525 35.22 -4.11 38.96
N MET A 526 35.39 -4.66 37.75
CA MET A 526 34.32 -5.28 36.99
C MET A 526 34.66 -6.70 36.55
N ILE A 527 33.64 -7.57 36.53
CA ILE A 527 33.71 -8.98 36.14
C ILE A 527 33.46 -9.08 34.62
N PRO A 528 34.44 -9.56 33.82
CA PRO A 528 34.25 -9.73 32.37
C PRO A 528 33.12 -10.72 32.02
N GLY A 529 32.47 -10.50 30.88
CA GLY A 529 31.33 -11.31 30.41
C GLY A 529 30.00 -11.02 31.10
N ASN A 530 30.01 -10.34 32.26
CA ASN A 530 28.81 -9.90 32.97
C ASN A 530 28.29 -8.55 32.45
N GLU A 531 27.10 -8.19 32.91
CA GLU A 531 26.28 -7.11 32.38
C GLU A 531 26.15 -5.91 33.34
N PHE A 532 25.97 -4.73 32.75
CA PHE A 532 25.65 -3.48 33.46
C PHE A 532 24.81 -2.52 32.61
N LYS A 533 24.19 -1.54 33.28
CA LYS A 533 23.47 -0.40 32.71
C LYS A 533 23.97 0.89 33.34
N PHE A 534 23.70 2.01 32.66
CA PHE A 534 23.76 3.33 33.30
C PHE A 534 22.36 3.82 33.63
N LEU A 535 22.19 4.36 34.82
CA LEU A 535 20.91 4.86 35.30
C LEU A 535 21.07 6.33 35.69
N ALA A 536 20.38 7.23 35.00
CA ALA A 536 20.41 8.67 35.25
C ALA A 536 19.49 9.06 36.42
N GLY A 537 19.70 8.43 37.58
CA GLY A 537 18.89 8.61 38.78
C GLY A 537 19.26 7.62 39.90
N ALA A 538 18.53 7.72 41.02
CA ALA A 538 18.81 6.95 42.24
C ALA A 538 18.30 5.52 42.19
N ASP A 539 17.17 5.33 41.52
CA ASP A 539 16.35 4.12 41.55
C ASP A 539 15.79 3.81 40.17
N TRP A 540 15.35 2.56 39.99
CA TRP A 540 14.70 2.12 38.76
C TRP A 540 13.47 2.98 38.42
N GLY A 541 13.22 3.13 37.12
CA GLY A 541 12.21 4.06 36.60
C GLY A 541 12.75 5.47 36.34
N ALA A 542 14.00 5.75 36.71
CA ALA A 542 14.76 6.85 36.11
C ALA A 542 15.24 6.47 34.70
N PHE A 543 15.52 7.48 33.87
CA PHE A 543 16.06 7.33 32.53
C PHE A 543 17.33 6.46 32.52
N ASP A 544 17.36 5.38 31.75
CA ASP A 544 18.50 4.47 31.65
C ASP A 544 19.11 4.44 30.23
N TYR A 545 20.42 4.21 30.18
CA TYR A 545 21.16 3.95 28.96
C TYR A 545 21.47 2.47 28.83
N GLU A 546 21.42 2.02 27.59
CA GLU A 546 21.47 0.61 27.20
C GLU A 546 22.44 0.42 26.03
N ASP A 547 22.85 -0.83 25.82
CA ASP A 547 23.83 -1.15 24.79
C ASP A 547 23.18 -1.16 23.41
N ASN A 548 23.74 -0.37 22.50
CA ASN A 548 23.37 -0.37 21.09
C ASN A 548 24.44 -1.06 20.22
N GLY A 549 25.44 -1.68 20.85
CA GLY A 549 26.56 -2.32 20.19
C GLY A 549 27.62 -1.33 19.72
N GLY A 550 28.82 -1.85 19.45
CA GLY A 550 29.93 -1.08 18.87
C GLY A 550 30.40 0.12 19.71
N GLY A 551 30.17 0.10 21.01
CA GLY A 551 30.51 1.23 21.90
C GLY A 551 29.53 2.40 21.81
N THR A 552 28.30 2.18 21.37
CA THR A 552 27.24 3.19 21.28
C THR A 552 26.10 2.93 22.27
N ILE A 553 25.34 3.97 22.61
CA ILE A 553 24.26 3.90 23.61
C ILE A 553 22.87 4.13 22.99
N LYS A 554 21.83 3.60 23.63
CA LYS A 554 20.40 3.89 23.37
C LYS A 554 19.62 4.03 24.69
N TRP A 555 18.33 4.33 24.62
CA TRP A 555 17.45 4.57 25.80
C TRP A 555 15.97 4.23 25.56
N GLU A 556 15.70 3.26 24.68
CA GLU A 556 14.33 2.90 24.28
C GLU A 556 13.96 1.45 24.59
N GLY A 557 14.76 0.81 25.43
CA GLY A 557 14.69 -0.61 25.71
C GLY A 557 15.80 -1.38 24.98
N GLY A 558 16.33 -2.41 25.67
CA GLY A 558 17.13 -3.46 25.05
C GLY A 558 18.19 -4.04 25.96
N ASP A 559 19.26 -4.54 25.33
CA ASP A 559 20.33 -5.27 25.99
C ASP A 559 21.15 -4.38 26.93
N ASN A 560 21.65 -5.03 27.99
CA ASN A 560 22.61 -4.45 28.90
C ASN A 560 23.99 -4.38 28.25
N PHE A 561 24.83 -3.44 28.67
CA PHE A 561 26.25 -3.44 28.30
C PHE A 561 26.95 -4.66 28.87
N LYS A 562 27.92 -5.19 28.13
CA LYS A 562 28.79 -6.27 28.61
C LYS A 562 30.22 -5.78 28.79
N VAL A 563 30.84 -6.19 29.88
CA VAL A 563 32.28 -5.98 30.08
C VAL A 563 33.03 -6.92 29.14
N PRO A 564 33.92 -6.43 28.27
CA PRO A 564 34.65 -7.29 27.33
C PRO A 564 35.44 -8.38 28.06
N GLY A 565 35.37 -9.61 27.57
CA GLY A 565 36.02 -10.81 28.11
C GLY A 565 35.05 -11.99 28.26
N ASN A 566 35.54 -13.11 28.77
CA ASN A 566 34.74 -14.34 28.90
C ASN A 566 34.14 -14.45 30.30
N ALA A 567 32.96 -15.08 30.39
CA ALA A 567 32.38 -15.44 31.67
C ALA A 567 33.33 -16.36 32.44
N GLY A 568 33.68 -15.97 33.67
CA GLY A 568 34.61 -16.69 34.54
C GLY A 568 36.03 -16.10 34.58
N ASP A 569 36.34 -15.11 33.74
CA ASP A 569 37.57 -14.34 33.89
C ASP A 569 37.56 -13.57 35.23
N PRO A 570 38.72 -13.37 35.89
CA PRO A 570 38.79 -12.64 37.14
C PRO A 570 38.37 -11.18 36.95
N ALA A 571 37.80 -10.59 37.99
CA ALA A 571 37.48 -9.16 38.00
C ALA A 571 38.73 -8.31 37.75
N ARG A 572 38.56 -7.22 37.00
CA ARG A 572 39.63 -6.28 36.66
C ARG A 572 39.17 -4.85 36.83
N THR A 573 40.10 -3.96 37.12
CA THR A 573 39.82 -2.52 37.13
C THR A 573 39.51 -2.04 35.72
N VAL A 574 38.36 -1.39 35.56
CA VAL A 574 37.86 -0.83 34.31
C VAL A 574 37.52 0.63 34.54
N THR A 575 37.86 1.48 33.58
CA THR A 575 37.40 2.87 33.51
C THR A 575 36.30 2.99 32.47
N LEU A 576 35.09 3.28 32.94
CA LEU A 576 33.93 3.58 32.12
C LEU A 576 33.91 5.09 31.81
N THR A 577 33.67 5.43 30.55
CA THR A 577 33.33 6.79 30.13
C THR A 577 32.06 6.75 29.30
N LEU A 578 31.02 7.43 29.76
CA LEU A 578 29.77 7.63 29.04
C LEU A 578 29.75 9.07 28.50
N ASP A 579 29.49 9.24 27.20
CA ASP A 579 29.33 10.56 26.55
C ASP A 579 27.91 10.62 25.97
N GLU A 580 26.98 11.23 26.72
CA GLU A 580 25.56 11.36 26.34
C GLU A 580 25.42 12.14 25.02
N TYR A 581 26.30 13.12 24.80
CA TYR A 581 26.23 14.04 23.66
C TYR A 581 26.81 13.46 22.38
N ARG A 582 27.76 12.52 22.47
CA ARG A 582 28.25 11.74 21.32
C ARG A 582 27.58 10.38 21.17
N GLY A 583 26.74 9.99 22.13
CA GLY A 583 26.07 8.69 22.17
C GLY A 583 27.01 7.50 22.28
N THR A 584 28.14 7.66 22.98
CA THR A 584 29.19 6.63 23.06
C THR A 584 29.51 6.20 24.48
N ILE A 585 29.97 4.96 24.62
CA ILE A 585 30.61 4.42 25.80
C ILE A 585 32.04 3.99 25.46
N THR A 586 32.99 4.25 26.36
CA THR A 586 34.33 3.65 26.33
C THR A 586 34.55 2.82 27.59
N ILE A 587 35.09 1.62 27.41
CA ILE A 587 35.42 0.66 28.47
C ILE A 587 36.91 0.37 28.36
N ASN A 588 37.73 0.96 29.24
CA ASN A 588 39.19 0.86 29.22
C ASN A 588 39.76 0.07 30.39
#